data_AF-A0A5D4TXH7-F1
#
_entry.id   AF-A0A5D4TXH7-F1
#
_cell.length_a   1.000
_cell.length_b   1.000
_cell.length_c   1.000
_cell.angle_alpha   90.00
_cell.angle_beta   90.00
_cell.angle_gamma   90.00
#
_symmetry.space_group_name_H-M   'P 1'
#
loop_
_entity.id
_entity.type
_entity.pdbx_description
1 polymer ?
#
loop_
_entity_poly.entity_id
_entity_poly.type
_entity_poly.pdbx_seq_one_letter_code
_entity_poly.pdbx_strand_id
1 'polypeptide(L)'
;MLKRTYQSPLFNGFLIFFLGLIMIGEHYAAHIPSWLVIDPMVLGIPILIIIAVIPFYNRRNPEDKIKPSIIPMELREEDEGMQWLTFKATRKVYIFYAFAIPLGIALTAYLNHLPYFSIILLAVMGIVQYLIYWLQMKKFQ
;
A
#
# COMPACT_ATOMS: atom_id res chain seq x y z
N MET A 1 12.00 1.26 15.96
CA MET A 1 10.95 2.20 15.48
C MET A 1 10.86 2.25 13.97
N LEU A 2 11.96 2.51 13.26
CA LEU A 2 12.00 2.62 11.79
C LEU A 2 11.37 1.41 11.06
N LYS A 3 11.77 0.19 11.43
CA LYS A 3 11.23 -1.07 10.89
C LYS A 3 9.71 -1.21 11.12
N ARG A 4 9.21 -0.82 12.29
CA ARG A 4 7.78 -0.87 12.66
C ARG A 4 6.93 0.11 11.87
N THR A 5 7.46 1.29 11.53
CA THR A 5 6.75 2.27 10.70
C THR A 5 6.68 1.81 9.24
N TYR A 6 7.76 1.27 8.68
CA TYR A 6 7.78 0.76 7.30
C TYR A 6 6.94 -0.50 7.10
N GLN A 7 6.87 -1.35 8.12
CA GLN A 7 6.08 -2.57 8.10
C GLN A 7 4.62 -2.33 8.51
N SER A 8 4.23 -1.06 8.73
CA SER A 8 2.85 -0.73 9.06
C SER A 8 2.00 -0.84 7.78
N PRO A 9 0.93 -1.64 7.79
CA PRO A 9 -0.02 -1.67 6.67
C PRO A 9 -0.60 -0.29 6.35
N LEU A 10 -0.71 0.58 7.36
CA LEU A 10 -1.17 1.96 7.20
C LEU A 10 -0.20 2.82 6.39
N PHE A 11 1.11 2.57 6.49
CA PHE A 11 2.11 3.27 5.69
C PHE A 11 1.94 2.93 4.20
N ASN A 12 1.73 1.66 3.87
CA ASN A 12 1.44 1.25 2.50
C ASN A 12 0.10 1.81 1.98
N GLY A 13 -0.94 1.84 2.82
CA GLY A 13 -2.21 2.50 2.48
C GLY A 13 -2.04 3.99 2.20
N PHE A 14 -1.23 4.68 3.00
CA PHE A 14 -0.89 6.09 2.78
C PHE A 14 -0.12 6.30 1.47
N LEU A 15 0.85 5.44 1.16
CA LEU A 15 1.58 5.49 -0.12
C LEU A 15 0.64 5.34 -1.32
N ILE A 16 -0.28 4.37 -1.27
CA ILE A 16 -1.29 4.18 -2.34
C ILE A 16 -2.17 5.42 -2.49
N PHE A 17 -2.59 6.03 -1.38
CA PHE A 17 -3.40 7.25 -1.42
C PHE A 17 -2.68 8.39 -2.15
N PHE A 18 -1.42 8.67 -1.78
CA PHE A 18 -0.63 9.72 -2.44
C PHE A 18 -0.32 9.39 -3.90
N LEU A 19 -0.04 8.12 -4.21
CA LEU A 19 0.17 7.67 -5.59
C LEU A 19 -1.09 7.94 -6.43
N GLY A 20 -2.28 7.64 -5.90
CA GLY A 20 -3.55 7.92 -6.55
C GLY A 20 -3.76 9.41 -6.80
N LEU A 21 -3.47 10.27 -5.81
CA LEU A 21 -3.54 11.72 -5.97
C LEU A 21 -2.57 12.25 -7.03
N ILE A 22 -1.33 11.76 -7.04
CA ILE A 22 -0.32 12.15 -8.04
C ILE A 22 -0.77 11.73 -9.45
N MET A 23 -1.25 10.48 -9.62
CA MET A 23 -1.75 10.01 -10.90
C MET A 23 -2.92 10.84 -11.43
N ILE A 24 -3.85 11.21 -10.54
CA ILE A 24 -4.98 12.08 -10.88
C ILE A 24 -4.49 13.48 -11.26
N GLY A 25 -3.59 14.06 -10.46
CA GLY A 25 -3.01 15.39 -10.69
C GLY A 25 -2.24 15.51 -12.00
N GLU A 26 -1.41 14.51 -12.34
CA GLU A 26 -0.61 14.50 -13.57
C GLU A 26 -1.46 14.24 -14.81
N HIS A 27 -2.35 13.25 -14.77
CA HIS A 27 -3.08 12.83 -15.97
C HIS A 27 -4.32 13.71 -16.26
N TYR A 28 -4.91 14.31 -15.22
CA TYR A 28 -6.12 15.14 -15.32
C TYR A 28 -5.92 16.57 -14.83
N ALA A 29 -4.69 17.09 -14.90
CA ALA A 29 -4.31 18.44 -14.44
C ALA A 29 -5.27 19.56 -14.87
N ALA A 30 -5.81 19.48 -16.10
CA ALA A 30 -6.74 20.47 -16.64
C ALA A 30 -8.09 20.56 -15.91
N HIS A 31 -8.50 19.51 -15.20
CA HIS A 31 -9.80 19.41 -14.52
C HIS A 31 -9.68 19.59 -13.00
N ILE A 32 -8.47 19.81 -12.50
CA ILE A 32 -8.15 19.80 -11.08
C ILE A 32 -7.52 21.15 -10.73
N PRO A 33 -7.88 21.74 -9.59
CA PRO A 33 -7.27 22.99 -9.19
C PRO A 33 -5.78 22.81 -8.90
N SER A 34 -4.97 23.79 -9.31
CA SER A 34 -3.50 23.72 -9.34
C SER A 34 -2.84 23.37 -8.01
N TRP A 35 -3.49 23.69 -6.88
CA TRP A 35 -3.00 23.39 -5.54
C TRP A 35 -3.06 21.90 -5.18
N LEU A 36 -3.78 21.09 -5.95
CA LEU A 36 -3.93 19.65 -5.74
C LEU A 36 -2.98 18.83 -6.63
N VAL A 37 -2.25 19.48 -7.54
CA VAL A 37 -1.21 18.83 -8.36
C VAL A 37 0.03 18.66 -7.49
N ILE A 38 0.35 17.40 -7.19
CA ILE A 38 1.49 17.01 -6.36
C ILE A 38 2.57 16.47 -7.28
N ASP A 39 3.77 17.04 -7.20
CA ASP A 39 4.93 16.55 -7.96
C ASP A 39 5.26 15.09 -7.56
N PRO A 40 5.41 14.15 -8.52
CA PRO A 40 5.84 12.78 -8.27
C PRO A 40 7.11 12.65 -7.40
N MET A 41 8.01 13.63 -7.45
CA MET A 41 9.22 13.69 -6.62
C MET A 41 8.92 13.71 -5.12
N VAL A 42 7.75 14.19 -4.71
CA VAL A 42 7.32 14.20 -3.29
C VAL A 42 7.29 12.80 -2.70
N LEU A 43 6.92 11.78 -3.48
CA LEU A 43 7.04 10.37 -3.07
C LEU A 43 8.36 9.74 -3.51
N GLY A 44 8.87 10.11 -4.69
CA GLY A 44 10.11 9.55 -5.24
C GLY A 44 11.32 9.76 -4.33
N ILE A 45 11.52 10.99 -3.83
CA ILE A 45 12.67 11.34 -3.00
C ILE A 45 12.68 10.53 -1.68
N PRO A 46 11.60 10.47 -0.88
CA PRO A 46 11.55 9.61 0.30
C PRO A 46 11.85 8.14 -0.01
N ILE A 47 11.29 7.57 -1.08
CA ILE A 47 11.53 6.17 -1.45
C ILE A 47 13.01 5.93 -1.77
N LEU A 48 13.64 6.85 -2.51
CA LEU A 48 15.08 6.77 -2.83
C LEU A 48 15.95 6.90 -1.58
N ILE A 49 15.62 7.82 -0.67
CA ILE A 49 16.30 7.96 0.63
C ILE A 49 16.21 6.66 1.42
N ILE A 50 15.03 6.03 1.46
CA ILE A 50 14.82 4.75 2.17
C ILE A 50 15.73 3.67 1.60
N ILE A 51 15.74 3.52 0.28
CA ILE A 51 16.58 2.54 -0.41
C ILE A 51 18.07 2.80 -0.11
N ALA A 52 18.50 4.06 -0.11
CA ALA A 52 19.88 4.45 0.20
C ALA A 52 20.28 4.19 1.67
N VAL A 53 19.33 4.29 2.61
CA VAL A 53 19.58 4.08 4.05
C VAL A 53 19.63 2.59 4.42
N ILE A 54 18.95 1.70 3.68
CA ILE A 54 18.92 0.25 3.97
C ILE A 54 20.33 -0.37 4.10
N PRO A 55 21.28 -0.15 3.16
CA PRO A 55 22.64 -0.67 3.29
C PRO A 55 23.35 -0.21 4.59
N PHE A 56 23.14 1.04 4.98
CA PHE A 56 23.72 1.61 6.19
C PHE A 56 23.08 1.01 7.45
N TYR A 57 21.76 0.85 7.45
CA TYR A 57 21.04 0.15 8.53
C TYR A 57 21.51 -1.30 8.69
N ASN A 58 21.68 -2.03 7.57
CA ASN A 58 22.12 -3.43 7.57
C ASN A 58 23.56 -3.61 8.06
N ARG A 59 24.43 -2.61 7.86
CA ARG A 59 25.80 -2.61 8.42
C ARG A 59 25.80 -2.43 9.94
N ARG A 60 24.89 -1.60 10.47
CA ARG A 60 24.77 -1.35 11.91
C ARG A 60 24.00 -2.45 12.66
N ASN A 61 23.11 -3.17 11.97
CA ASN A 61 22.28 -4.23 12.55
C ASN A 61 22.50 -5.55 11.78
N PRO A 62 23.64 -6.24 12.01
CA PRO A 62 23.97 -7.46 11.28
C PRO A 62 23.07 -8.66 11.63
N GLU A 63 22.51 -8.69 12.85
CA GLU A 63 21.57 -9.72 13.32
C GLU A 63 20.15 -9.53 12.74
N ASP A 64 19.72 -8.28 12.52
CA ASP A 64 18.38 -7.93 12.03
C ASP A 64 18.43 -7.18 10.68
N LYS A 65 18.88 -7.89 9.64
CA LYS A 65 19.05 -7.31 8.30
C LYS A 65 17.72 -7.21 7.55
N ILE A 66 17.50 -6.05 6.93
CA ILE A 66 16.47 -5.84 5.92
C ILE A 66 16.96 -6.48 4.61
N LYS A 67 16.52 -7.72 4.35
CA LYS A 67 16.79 -8.43 3.09
C LYS A 67 15.74 -8.06 2.04
N PRO A 68 16.12 -7.68 0.80
CA PRO A 68 15.17 -7.58 -0.29
C PRO A 68 14.58 -8.96 -0.55
N SER A 69 13.26 -9.07 -0.50
CA SER A 69 12.52 -10.29 -0.78
C SER A 69 11.24 -9.92 -1.52
N ILE A 70 10.80 -10.80 -2.41
CA ILE A 70 9.51 -10.69 -3.10
C ILE A 70 8.37 -10.90 -2.09
N ILE A 71 8.64 -11.66 -1.03
CA ILE A 71 7.69 -11.92 0.05
C ILE A 71 7.59 -10.65 0.91
N PRO A 72 6.38 -10.06 1.07
CA PRO A 72 6.15 -8.92 1.95
C PRO A 72 6.67 -9.20 3.36
N MET A 73 7.22 -8.19 4.03
CA MET A 73 7.82 -8.38 5.35
C MET A 73 6.84 -8.90 6.40
N GLU A 74 5.57 -8.56 6.24
CA GLU A 74 4.48 -9.02 7.11
C GLU A 74 4.28 -10.54 7.04
N LEU A 75 4.66 -11.18 5.92
CA LEU A 75 4.55 -12.64 5.74
C LEU A 75 5.84 -13.39 6.11
N ARG A 76 6.86 -12.67 6.61
CA ARG A 76 8.18 -13.22 6.95
C ARG A 76 8.35 -13.49 8.45
N GLU A 77 7.25 -13.52 9.19
CA GLU A 77 7.24 -13.85 10.61
C GLU A 77 7.65 -15.32 10.80
N GLU A 78 8.57 -15.57 11.73
CA GLU A 78 9.09 -16.91 12.04
C GLU A 78 8.26 -17.64 13.10
N ASP A 79 7.47 -16.90 13.88
CA ASP A 79 6.57 -17.44 14.90
C ASP A 79 5.30 -18.02 14.26
N GLU A 80 5.03 -19.31 14.48
CA GLU A 80 3.87 -20.03 13.96
C GLU A 80 2.53 -19.39 14.35
N GLY A 81 2.43 -18.84 15.57
CA GLY A 81 1.21 -18.18 16.02
C GLY A 81 0.92 -16.92 15.21
N MET A 82 1.97 -16.13 14.95
CA MET A 82 1.92 -14.92 14.14
C MET A 82 1.64 -15.24 12.67
N GLN A 83 2.23 -16.31 12.13
CA GLN A 83 1.91 -16.81 10.78
C GLN A 83 0.42 -17.16 10.64
N TRP A 84 -0.20 -17.78 11.65
CA TRP A 84 -1.62 -18.11 11.60
C TRP A 84 -2.52 -16.86 11.63
N LEU A 85 -2.14 -15.82 12.37
CA LEU A 85 -2.84 -14.53 12.36
C LEU A 85 -2.74 -13.85 10.99
N THR A 86 -1.53 -13.80 10.44
CA THR A 86 -1.24 -13.26 9.12
C THR A 86 -1.98 -14.04 8.02
N PHE A 87 -2.09 -15.36 8.13
CA PHE A 87 -2.91 -16.20 7.25
C PHE A 87 -4.40 -15.81 7.31
N LYS A 88 -4.95 -15.58 8.50
CA LYS A 88 -6.34 -15.12 8.64
C LYS A 88 -6.57 -13.73 8.04
N ALA A 89 -5.62 -12.82 8.20
CA ALA A 89 -5.68 -11.48 7.63
C ALA A 89 -5.61 -11.51 6.10
N THR A 90 -4.64 -12.22 5.54
CA THR A 90 -4.48 -12.39 4.09
C THR A 90 -5.69 -13.11 3.47
N ARG A 91 -6.24 -14.13 4.13
CA ARG A 91 -7.48 -14.79 3.68
C ARG A 91 -8.65 -13.82 3.53
N LYS A 92 -8.82 -12.87 4.45
CA LYS A 92 -9.87 -11.84 4.35
C LYS A 92 -9.62 -10.87 3.21
N VAL A 93 -8.38 -10.44 3.02
CA VAL A 93 -7.99 -9.57 1.89
C VAL A 93 -8.22 -10.29 0.55
N TYR A 94 -7.90 -11.59 0.47
CA TYR A 94 -8.16 -12.40 -0.71
C TYR A 94 -9.66 -12.47 -1.02
N ILE A 95 -10.49 -12.76 -0.01
CA ILE A 95 -11.95 -12.78 -0.18
C ILE A 95 -12.46 -11.42 -0.66
N PHE A 96 -11.94 -10.32 -0.11
CA PHE A 96 -12.27 -8.97 -0.59
C PHE A 96 -11.95 -8.82 -2.08
N TYR A 97 -10.74 -9.14 -2.53
CA TYR A 97 -10.37 -9.00 -3.94
C TYR A 97 -11.13 -9.92 -4.89
N ALA A 98 -11.52 -11.11 -4.44
CA ALA A 98 -12.34 -12.03 -5.23
C ALA A 98 -13.67 -11.39 -5.68
N PHE A 99 -14.25 -10.49 -4.88
CA PHE A 99 -15.45 -9.74 -5.25
C PHE A 99 -15.14 -8.33 -5.78
N ALA A 100 -14.14 -7.66 -5.21
CA ALA A 100 -13.82 -6.27 -5.55
C ALA A 100 -13.27 -6.11 -6.97
N ILE A 101 -12.53 -7.10 -7.50
CA ILE A 101 -12.01 -7.02 -8.88
C ILE A 101 -13.14 -7.12 -9.90
N PRO A 102 -14.01 -8.16 -9.92
CA PRO A 102 -15.13 -8.21 -10.85
C PRO A 102 -16.06 -6.99 -10.74
N LEU A 103 -16.38 -6.58 -9.51
CA LEU A 103 -17.19 -5.40 -9.26
C LEU A 103 -16.50 -4.13 -9.80
N GLY A 104 -15.19 -4.01 -9.58
CA GLY A 104 -14.42 -2.86 -10.02
C GLY A 104 -14.33 -2.75 -11.54
N ILE A 105 -14.22 -3.88 -12.25
CA ILE A 105 -14.29 -3.94 -13.71
C ILE A 105 -15.68 -3.49 -14.18
N ALA A 106 -16.76 -4.02 -13.59
CA ALA A 106 -18.13 -3.64 -13.95
C ALA A 106 -18.40 -2.15 -13.71
N LEU A 107 -17.97 -1.62 -12.56
CA LEU A 107 -18.11 -0.20 -12.22
C LEU A 107 -17.29 0.69 -13.15
N THR A 108 -16.06 0.30 -13.48
CA THR A 108 -15.22 1.05 -14.43
C THR A 108 -15.84 1.08 -15.82
N ALA A 109 -16.41 -0.04 -16.28
CA ALA A 109 -17.09 -0.09 -17.58
C ALA A 109 -18.35 0.79 -17.60
N TYR A 110 -19.13 0.77 -16.51
CA TYR A 110 -20.36 1.55 -16.39
C TYR A 110 -20.10 3.06 -16.22
N LEU A 111 -19.07 3.43 -15.46
CA LEU A 111 -18.69 4.82 -15.14
C LEU A 111 -17.52 5.32 -16.00
N ASN A 112 -17.34 4.77 -17.20
CA ASN A 112 -16.24 5.13 -18.10
C ASN A 112 -16.22 6.62 -18.53
N HIS A 113 -17.35 7.32 -18.37
CA HIS A 113 -17.49 8.76 -18.60
C HIS A 113 -16.80 9.61 -17.52
N LEU A 114 -16.49 9.03 -16.36
CA LEU A 114 -15.75 9.68 -15.29
C LEU A 114 -14.26 9.31 -15.41
N PRO A 115 -13.41 10.19 -15.96
CA PRO A 115 -12.03 9.83 -16.34
C PRO A 115 -11.18 9.39 -15.13
N TYR A 116 -11.35 10.01 -13.97
CA TYR A 116 -10.60 9.70 -12.75
C TYR A 116 -11.16 8.50 -11.96
N PHE A 117 -12.32 7.96 -12.33
CA PHE A 117 -13.03 6.97 -11.53
C PHE A 117 -12.21 5.70 -11.32
N SER A 118 -11.57 5.17 -12.36
CA SER A 118 -10.75 3.96 -12.27
C SER A 118 -9.56 4.13 -11.32
N ILE A 119 -8.93 5.31 -11.31
CA ILE A 119 -7.80 5.60 -10.42
C ILE A 119 -8.26 5.67 -8.98
N ILE A 120 -9.37 6.39 -8.71
CA ILE A 120 -9.96 6.48 -7.37
C ILE A 120 -10.36 5.09 -6.88
N LEU A 121 -11.02 4.30 -7.73
CA LEU A 121 -11.45 2.96 -7.40
C LEU A 121 -10.27 2.05 -7.04
N LEU A 122 -9.19 2.07 -7.84
CA LEU A 122 -7.97 1.32 -7.54
C LEU A 122 -7.32 1.78 -6.23
N ALA A 123 -7.24 3.10 -5.99
CA ALA A 123 -6.69 3.65 -4.75
C ALA A 123 -7.52 3.23 -3.54
N VAL A 124 -8.86 3.32 -3.62
CA VAL A 124 -9.78 2.89 -2.56
C VAL A 124 -9.65 1.39 -2.31
N MET A 125 -9.65 0.55 -3.36
CA MET A 125 -9.44 -0.89 -3.20
C MET A 125 -8.10 -1.19 -2.53
N GLY A 126 -7.04 -0.49 -2.93
CA GLY A 126 -5.70 -0.58 -2.36
C GLY A 126 -5.63 -0.15 -0.89
N ILE A 127 -6.36 0.89 -0.49
CA ILE A 127 -6.42 1.34 0.92
C ILE A 127 -7.25 0.35 1.75
N VAL A 128 -8.40 -0.08 1.24
CA VAL A 128 -9.32 -1.00 1.93
C VAL A 128 -8.65 -2.34 2.21
N GLN A 129 -7.84 -2.89 1.30
CA GLN A 129 -7.10 -4.14 1.61
C GLN A 129 -6.18 -3.99 2.84
N TYR A 130 -5.46 -2.87 2.97
CA TYR A 130 -4.55 -2.64 4.08
C TYR A 130 -5.30 -2.33 5.37
N LEU A 131 -6.45 -1.67 5.28
CA LEU A 131 -7.36 -1.49 6.42
C LEU A 131 -7.92 -2.84 6.90
N ILE A 132 -8.39 -3.71 6.00
CA ILE A 132 -8.87 -5.05 6.34
C ILE A 132 -7.76 -5.85 7.04
N TYR A 133 -6.55 -5.84 6.47
CA TYR A 133 -5.39 -6.50 7.05
C TYR A 133 -5.09 -5.96 8.45
N TRP A 134 -4.96 -4.64 8.59
CA TRP A 134 -4.63 -3.98 9.86
C TRP A 134 -5.69 -4.22 10.95
N LEU A 135 -6.97 -4.07 10.62
CA LEU A 135 -8.07 -4.32 11.54
C LEU A 135 -8.11 -5.79 11.97
N GLN A 136 -7.78 -6.72 11.07
CA GLN A 136 -7.71 -8.13 11.42
C GLN A 136 -6.54 -8.43 12.36
N MET A 137 -5.35 -7.88 12.10
CA MET A 137 -4.18 -8.03 12.98
C MET A 137 -4.43 -7.41 14.36
N LYS A 138 -5.10 -6.25 14.41
CA LYS A 138 -5.45 -5.56 15.65
C LYS A 138 -6.45 -6.30 16.56
N LYS A 139 -7.18 -7.28 16.04
CA LYS A 139 -8.11 -8.07 16.87
C LYS A 139 -7.41 -9.09 17.77
N PHE A 140 -6.14 -9.37 17.51
CA PHE A 140 -5.37 -10.41 18.21
C PHE A 140 -4.12 -9.86 18.91
N GLN A 141 -3.90 -8.55 18.82
CA GLN A 141 -2.92 -7.79 19.61
C GLN A 141 -3.61 -7.16 20.81
#